data_AF-A0A087UK66-F1
#
_entry.id   AF-A0A087UK66-F1
#
_cell.length_a   1.000
_cell.length_b   1.000
_cell.length_c   1.000
_cell.angle_alpha   90.00
_cell.angle_beta   90.00
_cell.angle_gamma   90.00
#
_symmetry.space_group_name_H-M   'P 1'
#
loop_
_entity.id
_entity.type
_entity.pdbx_description
1 polymer ?
#
loop_
_entity_poly.entity_id
_entity_poly.type
_entity_poly.pdbx_seq_one_letter_code
_entity_poly.pdbx_strand_id
1 'polypeptide(L)'
;MFEKVSYDIQQLTVENISNINETEFIETFKGTDDQITSAIANKLSDENSSLAEQTRILLPKLLEGMTEDFPHLVVCMQPTDSCREDIRFDPQYIIH
;
A
#
# COMPACT_ATOMS: atom_id res chain seq x y z
N MET A 1 -24.82 -5.74 1.02
CA MET A 1 -24.62 -6.01 2.48
C MET A 1 -23.11 -6.17 2.65
N PHE A 2 -22.42 -5.50 3.59
CA PHE A 2 -20.96 -5.63 3.65
C PHE A 2 -20.56 -7.09 3.89
N GLU A 3 -19.73 -7.62 2.99
CA GLU A 3 -19.21 -8.98 3.14
C GLU A 3 -18.45 -9.12 4.45
N LYS A 4 -18.60 -10.28 5.08
CA LYS A 4 -17.87 -10.59 6.31
C LYS A 4 -16.41 -10.88 5.95
N VAL A 5 -15.56 -9.89 6.12
CA VAL A 5 -14.10 -10.06 6.00
C VAL A 5 -13.55 -10.68 7.28
N SER A 6 -12.71 -11.71 7.15
CA SER A 6 -12.00 -12.35 8.27
C SER A 6 -10.49 -12.24 8.03
N TYR A 7 -9.75 -11.88 9.08
CA TYR A 7 -8.31 -11.65 9.00
C TYR A 7 -7.54 -12.74 9.74
N ASP A 8 -6.44 -13.21 9.14
CA ASP A 8 -5.46 -14.07 9.83
C ASP A 8 -4.42 -13.19 10.55
N ILE A 9 -4.55 -13.11 11.87
CA ILE A 9 -3.71 -12.23 12.72
C ILE A 9 -2.24 -12.66 12.68
N GLN A 10 -1.94 -13.95 12.48
CA GLN A 10 -0.56 -14.44 12.48
C GLN A 10 0.22 -13.91 11.28
N GLN A 11 -0.39 -13.94 10.10
CA GLN A 11 0.20 -13.41 8.87
C GLN A 11 0.39 -11.88 8.95
N LEU A 12 -0.62 -11.17 9.46
CA LEU A 12 -0.56 -9.70 9.61
C LEU A 12 0.59 -9.26 10.53
N THR A 13 0.88 -10.01 11.58
CA THR A 13 1.96 -9.68 12.51
C THR A 13 3.33 -9.83 11.85
N VAL A 14 3.49 -10.85 10.99
CA VAL A 14 4.73 -11.08 10.23
C VAL A 14 4.92 -10.01 9.15
N GLU A 15 3.86 -9.64 8.43
CA GLU A 15 3.93 -8.61 7.38
C GLU A 15 4.15 -7.18 7.93
N ASN A 16 3.63 -6.89 9.13
CA ASN A 16 3.75 -5.57 9.74
C ASN A 16 5.18 -5.28 10.25
N ILE A 17 5.98 -6.31 10.49
CA ILE A 17 7.38 -6.21 10.88
C ILE A 17 8.21 -6.29 9.60
N SER A 18 8.86 -5.19 9.21
CA SER A 18 9.80 -5.22 8.10
C SER A 18 10.96 -6.17 8.46
N ASN A 19 11.11 -7.26 7.69
CA ASN A 19 12.25 -8.18 7.82
C ASN A 19 13.52 -7.64 7.12
N ILE A 20 13.42 -6.48 6.48
CA ILE A 20 14.54 -5.84 5.79
C ILE A 20 15.28 -5.00 6.83
N ASN A 21 16.57 -5.27 7.01
CA ASN A 21 17.44 -4.45 7.84
C ASN A 21 17.78 -3.15 7.09
N GLU A 22 16.82 -2.23 7.08
CA GLU A 22 16.96 -0.92 6.42
C GLU A 22 18.14 -0.13 6.99
N THR A 23 18.42 -0.28 8.29
CA THR A 23 19.58 0.33 8.95
C THR A 23 20.90 -0.14 8.33
N GLU A 24 21.08 -1.44 8.13
CA GLU A 24 22.29 -1.99 7.49
C GLU A 24 22.42 -1.55 6.03
N PHE A 25 21.30 -1.49 5.29
CA PHE A 25 21.30 -0.94 3.93
C PHE A 25 21.73 0.53 3.92
N ILE A 26 21.18 1.35 4.82
CA ILE A 26 21.54 2.77 4.93
C ILE A 26 23.03 2.90 5.27
N GLU A 27 23.51 2.20 6.28
CA GLU A 27 24.92 2.24 6.69
C GLU A 27 25.88 1.81 5.57
N THR A 28 25.49 0.81 4.78
CA THR A 28 26.33 0.27 3.70
C THR A 28 26.40 1.20 2.50
N PHE A 29 25.28 1.85 2.14
CA PHE A 29 25.16 2.53 0.84
C PHE A 29 25.12 4.05 0.92
N LYS A 30 24.90 4.64 2.09
CA LYS A 30 24.88 6.09 2.28
C LYS A 30 26.25 6.70 1.98
N GLY A 31 26.31 7.58 0.98
CA GLY A 31 27.55 8.26 0.60
C GLY A 31 28.49 7.44 -0.29
N THR A 32 28.02 6.32 -0.84
CA THR A 32 28.76 5.56 -1.87
C THR A 32 28.75 6.27 -3.23
N ASP A 33 29.70 5.92 -4.09
CA ASP A 33 29.84 6.45 -5.46
C ASP A 33 28.69 6.03 -6.39
N ASP A 34 27.92 5.00 -6.01
CA ASP A 34 26.69 4.64 -6.70
C ASP A 34 25.60 5.66 -6.38
N GLN A 35 25.43 6.61 -7.29
CA GLN A 35 24.52 7.74 -7.11
C GLN A 35 23.07 7.33 -6.85
N ILE A 36 22.60 6.24 -7.48
CA ILE A 36 21.20 5.80 -7.34
C ILE A 36 21.03 5.17 -5.95
N THR A 37 21.88 4.22 -5.61
CA THR A 37 21.78 3.49 -4.35
C THR A 37 22.05 4.41 -3.15
N SER A 38 23.01 5.31 -3.26
CA SER A 38 23.28 6.36 -2.28
C SER A 38 22.11 7.33 -2.14
N ALA A 39 21.45 7.74 -3.24
CA ALA A 39 20.26 8.59 -3.16
C ALA A 39 19.08 7.90 -2.47
N ILE A 40 18.88 6.60 -2.71
CA ILE A 40 17.83 5.81 -2.03
C ILE A 40 18.15 5.69 -0.54
N ALA A 41 19.37 5.28 -0.18
CA ALA A 41 19.80 5.16 1.22
C ALA A 41 19.69 6.49 2.00
N ASN A 42 19.98 7.63 1.35
CA ASN A 42 19.83 8.96 1.95
C ASN A 42 18.37 9.39 2.17
N LYS A 43 17.40 8.74 1.52
CA LYS A 43 15.97 9.05 1.62
C LYS A 43 15.21 8.15 2.58
N LEU A 44 15.77 7.00 2.94
CA LEU A 44 15.23 6.12 3.97
C LEU A 44 15.43 6.74 5.35
N SER A 45 14.43 6.58 6.23
CA SER A 45 14.51 7.03 7.62
C SER A 45 15.18 5.97 8.49
N ASP A 46 16.03 6.39 9.43
CA ASP A 46 16.64 5.48 10.42
C ASP A 46 15.63 4.90 11.44
N GLU A 47 14.37 5.35 11.39
CA GLU A 47 13.29 4.85 12.23
C GLU A 47 12.68 3.57 11.67
N ASN A 48 12.89 2.45 12.36
CA ASN A 48 12.17 1.19 12.15
C ASN A 48 10.70 1.35 12.54
N SER A 49 9.93 2.04 11.70
CA SER A 49 8.49 2.17 11.82
C SER A 49 7.81 0.97 11.18
N SER A 50 6.81 0.41 11.86
CA SER A 50 6.00 -0.66 11.30
C SER A 50 5.17 -0.16 10.10
N LEU A 51 4.75 -1.05 9.21
CA LEU A 51 3.92 -0.71 8.06
C LEU A 51 2.63 0.01 8.48
N ALA A 52 2.03 -0.42 9.60
CA ALA A 52 0.85 0.21 10.18
C ALA A 52 1.11 1.65 10.64
N GLU A 53 2.27 1.95 11.22
CA GLU A 53 2.64 3.30 11.64
C GLU A 53 2.88 4.21 10.43
N GLN A 54 3.61 3.74 9.42
CA GLN A 54 3.82 4.49 8.18
C GLN A 54 2.48 4.81 7.50
N THR A 55 1.59 3.83 7.41
CA THR A 55 0.24 4.02 6.82
C THR A 55 -0.57 5.05 7.60
N ARG A 56 -0.52 5.02 8.95
CA ARG A 56 -1.20 6.01 9.80
C ARG A 56 -0.68 7.43 9.61
N ILE A 57 0.60 7.60 9.25
CA ILE A 57 1.18 8.91 8.97
C ILE A 57 0.83 9.41 7.56
N LEU A 58 0.84 8.51 6.56
CA LEU A 58 0.67 8.88 5.15
C LEU A 58 -0.79 9.08 4.75
N LEU A 59 -1.71 8.25 5.24
CA LEU A 59 -3.10 8.28 4.83
C LEU A 59 -3.80 9.62 5.13
N PRO A 60 -3.63 10.25 6.32
CA PRO A 60 -4.23 11.56 6.58
C PRO A 60 -3.73 12.65 5.62
N LYS A 61 -2.43 12.67 5.32
CA LYS A 61 -1.83 13.66 4.38
C LYS A 61 -2.40 13.53 2.98
N LEU A 62 -2.64 12.29 2.53
CA LEU A 62 -3.30 12.03 1.25
C LEU A 62 -4.73 12.57 1.25
N LEU A 63 -5.48 12.31 2.31
CA LEU A 63 -6.86 12.76 2.45
C LEU A 63 -6.97 14.29 2.49
N GLU A 64 -6.08 14.96 3.22
CA GLU A 64 -5.99 16.43 3.26
C GLU A 64 -5.85 17.01 1.85
N GLY A 65 -4.90 16.51 1.05
CA GLY A 65 -4.71 16.95 -0.33
C GLY A 65 -5.89 16.65 -1.26
N MET A 66 -6.69 15.61 -0.98
CA MET A 66 -7.90 15.30 -1.75
C MET A 66 -9.11 16.14 -1.35
N THR A 67 -9.15 16.69 -0.13
CA THR A 67 -10.26 17.52 0.35
C THR A 67 -10.21 18.97 -0.12
N GLU A 68 -9.07 19.43 -0.65
CA GLU A 68 -8.91 20.78 -1.21
C GLU A 68 -9.59 20.95 -2.58
N ASP A 69 -9.85 19.84 -3.29
CA ASP A 69 -10.50 19.81 -4.60
C ASP A 69 -11.92 19.24 -4.52
N PHE A 70 -12.81 19.65 -5.44
CA PHE A 70 -14.14 19.04 -5.56
C PHE A 70 -14.02 17.57 -6.01
N PRO A 71 -14.41 16.58 -5.17
CA PRO A 71 -14.17 15.18 -5.47
C PRO A 71 -15.07 14.71 -6.62
N HIS A 72 -14.46 14.10 -7.62
CA HIS A 72 -15.15 13.39 -8.68
C HIS A 72 -15.07 11.89 -8.39
N LEU A 73 -16.22 11.25 -8.17
CA LEU A 73 -16.28 9.83 -7.85
C LEU A 73 -16.51 9.02 -9.13
N VAL A 74 -15.56 8.14 -9.45
CA VAL A 74 -15.72 7.10 -10.48
C VAL A 74 -15.80 5.75 -9.78
N VAL A 75 -16.93 5.05 -9.94
CA VAL A 75 -17.13 3.72 -9.37
C VAL A 75 -16.92 2.69 -10.48
N CYS A 76 -15.83 1.93 -10.38
CA CYS A 76 -15.57 0.80 -11.27
C CYS A 76 -16.28 -0.44 -10.75
N MET A 77 -17.07 -1.10 -11.61
CA MET A 77 -17.74 -2.35 -11.26
C MET A 77 -17.12 -3.50 -12.04
N GLN A 78 -16.76 -4.56 -11.32
CA GLN A 78 -16.23 -5.78 -11.93
C GLN A 78 -17.41 -6.68 -12.36
N PRO A 79 -17.57 -6.98 -13.66
CA PRO A 79 -18.75 -7.68 -14.17
C PRO A 79 -18.79 -9.18 -13.82
N THR A 80 -17.65 -9.76 -13.45
CA THR A 80 -17.47 -11.17 -13.05
C THR A 80 -16.20 -11.35 -12.22
N ASP A 81 -16.08 -12.41 -11.42
CA ASP A 81 -14.87 -12.75 -10.63
C ASP A 81 -13.58 -12.99 -11.46
N SER A 82 -13.72 -13.26 -12.77
CA SER A 82 -12.58 -13.56 -13.63
C SER A 82 -12.12 -12.35 -14.43
N CYS A 83 -10.80 -12.22 -14.58
CA CYS A 83 -10.15 -11.13 -15.31
C CYS A 83 -10.06 -11.35 -16.84
N ARG A 84 -10.78 -12.30 -17.43
CA ARG A 84 -10.69 -12.55 -18.89
C ARG A 84 -11.63 -11.64 -19.68
N GLU A 85 -11.18 -11.25 -20.87
CA GLU A 85 -11.86 -10.28 -21.74
C GLU A 85 -13.12 -10.84 -22.42
N ASP A 86 -13.25 -12.17 -22.50
CA ASP A 86 -14.30 -12.84 -23.28
C ASP A 86 -15.55 -13.19 -22.46
N ILE A 87 -15.67 -12.69 -21.23
CA ILE A 87 -16.67 -13.14 -20.27
C ILE A 87 -17.92 -12.28 -20.34
N ARG A 88 -19.08 -12.95 -20.33
CA ARG A 88 -20.40 -12.33 -20.27
C ARG A 88 -20.64 -11.74 -18.88
N PHE A 89 -21.28 -10.57 -18.86
CA PHE A 89 -21.79 -9.91 -17.66
C PHE A 89 -22.58 -10.88 -16.75
N ASP A 90 -22.21 -10.96 -15.47
CA ASP A 90 -22.96 -11.69 -14.45
C ASP A 90 -23.57 -10.70 -13.44
N PRO A 91 -24.91 -10.53 -13.44
CA PRO A 91 -25.60 -9.59 -12.56
C PRO A 91 -25.33 -9.77 -11.07
N GLN A 92 -24.96 -10.98 -10.62
CA GLN A 92 -24.70 -11.26 -9.21
C GLN A 92 -23.52 -10.43 -8.68
N TYR A 93 -22.48 -10.23 -9.49
CA TYR A 93 -21.29 -9.47 -9.09
C TYR A 93 -21.49 -7.94 -9.02
N ILE A 94 -22.66 -7.44 -9.43
CA ILE A 94 -22.98 -6.00 -9.44
C ILE A 94 -23.94 -5.62 -8.31
N ILE A 95 -24.83 -6.53 -7.89
CA ILE A 95 -25.99 -6.21 -7.06
C ILE A 95 -25.85 -6.69 -5.61
N HIS A 96 -24.81 -7.48 -5.28
CA HIS A 96 -24.60 -8.05 -3.94
C HIS A 96 -24.04 -7.07 -2.88
#